data_AF-A0AAU4NIN3-F1
#
_entry.id   AF-A0AAU4NIN3-F1
#
_cell.length_a   1.000
_cell.length_b   1.000
_cell.length_c   1.000
_cell.angle_alpha   90.00
_cell.angle_beta   90.00
_cell.angle_gamma   90.00
#
_symmetry.space_group_name_H-M   'P 1'
#
loop_
_entity.id
_entity.type
_entity.pdbx_description
1 polymer ?
#
loop_
_entity_poly.entity_id
_entity_poly.type
_entity_poly.pdbx_seq_one_letter_code
_entity_poly.pdbx_strand_id
1 'polypeptide(L)'
;MFSNIGWGEMMVLLVAALVILGPERLPGAITWTTRSLRQVRDYASGASQQLKDELGTDFDDLRKPLADLNQLRGMTPRAVITKHLLDGDDSIFTGKFDEKPQSGTQSSTPQSGTPNMTKSSGSSPLPTGDRPPIDPDAT
;
A
#
# COMPACT_ATOMS: atom_id res chain seq x y z
N MET A 1 -7.20 -6.85 -17.53
CA MET A 1 -7.33 -8.30 -17.78
C MET A 1 -7.63 -9.07 -16.49
N PHE A 2 -6.74 -9.10 -15.49
CA PHE A 2 -7.04 -9.77 -14.20
C PHE A 2 -8.14 -9.12 -13.35
N SER A 3 -8.55 -7.88 -13.60
CA SER A 3 -9.65 -7.21 -12.89
C SER A 3 -11.04 -7.85 -13.10
N ASN A 4 -11.16 -8.80 -14.02
CA ASN A 4 -12.36 -9.62 -14.22
C ASN A 4 -12.29 -10.97 -13.47
N ILE A 5 -11.25 -11.21 -12.66
CA ILE A 5 -11.16 -12.42 -11.83
C ILE A 5 -12.12 -12.25 -10.64
N GLY A 6 -13.27 -12.90 -10.70
CA GLY A 6 -14.25 -12.90 -9.63
C GLY A 6 -13.90 -13.90 -8.54
N TRP A 7 -14.74 -13.93 -7.50
CA TRP A 7 -14.63 -14.94 -6.44
C TRP A 7 -14.80 -16.36 -6.98
N GLY A 8 -15.63 -16.55 -8.01
CA GLY A 8 -15.86 -17.84 -8.67
C GLY A 8 -14.60 -18.38 -9.35
N GLU A 9 -13.91 -17.55 -10.14
CA GLU A 9 -12.66 -17.92 -10.82
C GLU A 9 -11.54 -18.23 -9.82
N MET A 10 -11.43 -17.47 -8.73
CA MET A 10 -10.48 -17.76 -7.65
C MET A 10 -10.76 -19.12 -6.99
N MET A 11 -12.03 -19.48 -6.80
CA MET A 11 -12.44 -20.79 -6.28
C MET A 11 -12.13 -21.93 -7.28
N VAL A 12 -12.34 -21.71 -8.58
CA VAL A 12 -11.94 -22.66 -9.64
C VAL A 12 -10.43 -22.86 -9.67
N LEU A 13 -9.62 -21.79 -9.57
CA LEU A 13 -8.16 -21.89 -9.50
C LEU A 13 -7.68 -22.64 -8.26
N LEU A 14 -8.34 -22.43 -7.10
CA LEU A 14 -8.03 -23.14 -5.86
C LEU A 14 -8.35 -24.64 -5.99
N VAL A 15 -9.48 -25.01 -6.58
CA VAL A 15 -9.82 -26.43 -6.87
C VAL A 15 -8.86 -27.03 -7.89
N ALA A 16 -8.49 -26.30 -8.95
CA ALA A 16 -7.51 -26.77 -9.93
C ALA A 16 -6.13 -27.01 -9.28
N ALA A 17 -5.67 -26.11 -8.41
CA ALA A 17 -4.43 -26.28 -7.66
C ALA A 17 -4.50 -27.49 -6.70
N LEU A 18 -5.63 -27.68 -6.01
CA LEU A 18 -5.89 -28.85 -5.16
C LEU A 18 -5.83 -30.17 -5.95
N VAL A 19 -6.36 -30.20 -7.18
CA VAL A 19 -6.38 -31.41 -8.03
C VAL A 19 -5.00 -31.68 -8.65
N ILE A 20 -4.33 -30.64 -9.18
CA ILE A 20 -3.03 -30.78 -9.86
C ILE A 20 -1.92 -31.13 -8.88
N LEU A 21 -1.86 -30.46 -7.73
CA LEU A 21 -0.80 -30.67 -6.74
C LEU A 21 -1.17 -31.72 -5.67
N GLY A 22 -2.46 -31.92 -5.42
CA GLY A 22 -2.98 -32.73 -4.32
C GLY A 22 -3.17 -31.91 -3.03
N PRO A 23 -4.27 -32.12 -2.28
CA PRO A 23 -4.59 -31.35 -1.07
C PRO A 23 -3.50 -31.45 0.00
N GLU A 24 -2.92 -32.63 0.19
CA GLU A 24 -1.88 -32.86 1.20
C GLU A 24 -0.53 -32.20 0.86
N ARG A 25 -0.30 -31.82 -0.40
CA ARG A 25 0.97 -31.23 -0.85
C ARG A 25 0.98 -29.71 -0.83
N LEU A 26 -0.19 -29.05 -0.99
CA LEU A 26 -0.30 -27.59 -0.88
C LEU A 26 0.25 -27.00 0.43
N PRO A 27 -0.09 -27.49 1.65
CA PRO A 27 0.47 -26.92 2.88
C PRO A 27 1.98 -27.11 2.98
N GLY A 28 2.52 -28.24 2.49
CA GLY A 28 3.96 -28.47 2.37
C GLY A 28 4.64 -27.54 1.37
N ALA A 29 4.03 -27.31 0.20
CA ALA A 29 4.54 -26.41 -0.82
C ALA A 29 4.55 -24.95 -0.35
N ILE A 30 3.47 -24.48 0.28
CA ILE A 30 3.39 -23.12 0.84
C ILE A 30 4.48 -22.93 1.90
N THR A 31 4.60 -23.83 2.87
CA THR A 31 5.60 -23.71 3.95
C THR A 31 7.03 -23.76 3.41
N TRP A 32 7.33 -24.60 2.42
CA TRP A 32 8.61 -24.60 1.72
C TRP A 32 8.86 -23.28 0.98
N THR A 33 7.91 -22.79 0.16
CA THR A 33 8.06 -21.54 -0.59
C THR A 33 8.25 -20.33 0.33
N THR A 34 7.46 -20.22 1.41
CA THR A 34 7.61 -19.13 2.40
C THR A 34 8.95 -19.20 3.11
N ARG A 35 9.43 -20.40 3.47
CA ARG A 35 10.73 -20.58 4.13
C ARG A 35 11.89 -20.25 3.19
N SER A 36 11.83 -20.71 1.95
CA SER A 36 12.80 -20.39 0.90
C SER A 36 12.84 -18.89 0.60
N LEU A 37 11.69 -18.23 0.45
CA LEU A 37 11.62 -16.78 0.24
C LEU A 37 12.21 -15.99 1.42
N ARG A 38 11.96 -16.43 2.65
CA ARG A 38 12.53 -15.82 3.86
C ARG A 38 14.05 -16.01 3.89
N GLN A 39 14.54 -17.22 3.67
CA GLN A 39 15.97 -17.53 3.60
C GLN A 39 16.69 -16.73 2.50
N VAL A 40 16.09 -16.58 1.31
CA VAL A 40 16.60 -15.72 0.23
C VAL A 40 16.65 -14.25 0.67
N ARG A 41 15.61 -13.74 1.36
CA ARG A 41 15.62 -12.37 1.87
C ARG A 41 16.69 -12.17 2.95
N ASP A 42 16.84 -13.13 3.86
CA ASP A 42 17.81 -13.08 4.94
C ASP A 42 19.24 -13.06 4.36
N TYR A 43 19.57 -13.95 3.41
CA TYR A 43 20.85 -13.90 2.68
C TYR A 43 21.06 -12.61 1.89
N ALA A 44 20.06 -12.16 1.13
CA ALA A 44 20.15 -10.93 0.36
C ALA A 44 20.39 -9.71 1.27
N SER A 45 19.76 -9.67 2.44
CA SER A 45 19.97 -8.61 3.43
C SER A 45 21.35 -8.67 4.08
N GLY A 46 21.85 -9.87 4.41
CA GLY A 46 23.21 -10.06 4.96
C GLY A 46 24.29 -9.68 3.97
N ALA A 47 24.17 -10.11 2.71
CA ALA A 47 25.07 -9.72 1.63
C ALA A 47 25.00 -8.21 1.38
N SER A 48 23.80 -7.62 1.27
CA SER A 48 23.65 -6.16 1.09
C SER A 48 24.28 -5.36 2.24
N GLN A 49 24.23 -5.88 3.46
CA GLN A 49 24.86 -5.27 4.62
C GLN A 49 26.39 -5.38 4.54
N GLN A 50 26.95 -6.54 4.18
CA GLN A 50 28.39 -6.73 3.94
C GLN A 50 28.91 -5.82 2.83
N LEU A 51 28.24 -5.76 1.67
CA LEU A 51 28.59 -4.86 0.58
C LEU A 51 28.52 -3.38 0.99
N LYS A 52 27.57 -2.98 1.85
CA LYS A 52 27.48 -1.61 2.37
C LYS A 52 28.59 -1.31 3.38
N ASP A 53 28.97 -2.28 4.21
CA ASP A 53 30.02 -2.13 5.21
C ASP A 53 31.43 -2.14 4.57
N GLU A 54 31.62 -2.85 3.46
CA GLU A 54 32.89 -2.90 2.70
C GLU A 54 33.05 -1.78 1.65
N LEU A 55 31.98 -1.37 0.97
CA LEU A 55 32.03 -0.37 -0.12
C LEU A 55 31.56 1.03 0.28
N GLY A 56 30.94 1.19 1.46
CA GLY A 56 30.60 2.49 2.06
C GLY A 56 29.84 3.43 1.12
N THR A 57 30.57 4.37 0.52
CA THR A 57 30.06 5.43 -0.38
C THR A 57 29.52 4.87 -1.70
N ASP A 58 30.14 3.85 -2.29
CA ASP A 58 29.74 3.33 -3.62
C ASP A 58 28.37 2.63 -3.57
N PHE A 59 27.95 2.16 -2.38
CA PHE A 59 26.62 1.60 -2.19
C PHE A 59 25.50 2.66 -2.29
N ASP A 60 25.76 3.92 -1.95
CA ASP A 60 24.75 4.99 -2.00
C ASP A 60 24.44 5.43 -3.45
N ASP A 61 25.40 5.27 -4.38
CA ASP A 61 25.17 5.44 -5.82
C ASP A 61 24.42 4.26 -6.45
N LEU A 62 24.49 3.05 -5.88
CA LEU A 62 23.58 1.93 -6.21
C LEU A 62 22.20 2.09 -5.55
N ARG A 63 22.11 2.83 -4.44
CA ARG A 63 20.86 3.04 -3.72
C ARG A 63 19.87 3.93 -4.48
N LYS A 64 20.36 4.87 -5.30
CA LYS A 64 19.53 5.67 -6.23
C LYS A 64 18.77 4.79 -7.25
N PRO A 65 19.42 4.01 -8.14
CA PRO A 65 18.71 3.16 -9.09
C PRO A 65 17.89 2.05 -8.41
N LEU A 66 18.30 1.54 -7.24
CA LEU A 66 17.46 0.60 -6.48
C LEU A 66 16.19 1.27 -5.93
N ALA A 67 16.25 2.53 -5.49
CA ALA A 67 15.09 3.30 -5.09
C ALA A 67 14.18 3.60 -6.29
N ASP A 68 14.75 3.99 -7.43
CA ASP A 68 14.01 4.23 -8.68
C ASP A 68 13.27 2.96 -9.14
N LEU A 69 13.94 1.79 -9.12
CA LEU A 69 13.31 0.51 -9.44
C LEU A 69 12.20 0.13 -8.45
N ASN A 70 12.36 0.42 -7.16
CA ASN A 70 11.33 0.18 -6.16
C ASN A 70 10.13 1.14 -6.33
N GLN A 71 10.38 2.40 -6.69
CA GLN A 71 9.35 3.38 -7.05
C GLN A 71 8.62 2.96 -8.33
N LEU A 72 9.33 2.44 -9.33
CA LEU A 72 8.79 1.92 -10.58
C LEU A 72 7.97 0.64 -10.39
N ARG A 73 8.29 -0.17 -9.38
CA ARG A 73 7.47 -1.30 -8.91
C ARG A 73 6.25 -0.86 -8.09
N GLY A 74 6.35 0.28 -7.39
CA GLY A 74 5.25 0.89 -6.64
C GLY A 74 4.20 1.54 -7.53
N MET A 75 4.59 2.09 -8.67
CA MET A 75 3.67 2.37 -9.77
C MET A 75 3.28 1.04 -10.42
N THR A 76 1.99 0.75 -10.55
CA THR A 76 1.58 -0.46 -11.28
C THR A 76 2.12 -0.40 -12.72
N PRO A 77 2.54 -1.51 -13.34
CA PRO A 77 3.02 -1.49 -14.73
C PRO A 77 2.00 -0.85 -15.69
N ARG A 78 0.71 -1.01 -15.39
CA ARG A 78 -0.39 -0.30 -16.03
C ARG A 78 -0.27 1.21 -15.87
N ALA A 79 -0.13 1.75 -14.65
CA ALA A 79 0.02 3.19 -14.42
C ALA A 79 1.24 3.81 -15.11
N VAL A 80 2.36 3.08 -15.22
CA VAL A 80 3.54 3.53 -15.99
C VAL A 80 3.20 3.59 -17.48
N ILE A 81 2.58 2.55 -18.04
CA ILE A 81 2.14 2.54 -19.44
C ILE A 81 1.09 3.63 -19.71
N THR A 82 0.08 3.78 -18.85
CA THR A 82 -0.94 4.84 -18.98
C THR A 82 -0.29 6.23 -18.97
N LYS A 83 0.69 6.50 -18.10
CA LYS A 83 1.38 7.80 -18.08
C LYS A 83 2.30 8.05 -19.27
N HIS A 84 2.97 7.03 -19.82
CA HIS A 84 3.92 7.22 -20.92
C HIS A 84 3.32 7.05 -22.33
N LEU A 85 2.23 6.29 -22.49
CA LEU A 85 1.60 5.98 -23.77
C LEU A 85 0.20 6.60 -23.94
N LEU A 86 -0.51 6.88 -22.84
CA LEU A 86 -1.89 7.43 -22.85
C LEU A 86 -2.01 8.77 -22.10
N ASP A 87 -0.88 9.42 -21.75
CA ASP A 87 -0.84 10.74 -21.08
C ASP A 87 -1.68 10.84 -19.79
N GLY A 88 -1.86 9.70 -19.10
CA GLY A 88 -2.69 9.59 -17.89
C GLY A 88 -4.16 9.18 -18.12
N ASP A 89 -4.61 9.01 -19.36
CA ASP A 89 -5.97 8.56 -19.66
C ASP A 89 -6.16 7.03 -19.51
N ASP A 90 -6.64 6.59 -18.34
CA ASP A 90 -7.00 5.20 -18.10
C ASP A 90 -8.35 4.79 -18.75
N SER A 91 -9.07 5.70 -19.44
CA SER A 91 -10.42 5.44 -20.01
C SER A 91 -10.39 4.34 -21.07
N ILE A 92 -9.36 4.32 -21.92
CA ILE A 92 -9.10 3.27 -22.93
C ILE A 92 -9.00 1.89 -22.26
N PHE A 93 -8.30 1.78 -21.12
CA PHE A 93 -8.08 0.51 -20.43
C PHE A 93 -9.20 0.13 -19.45
N THR A 94 -10.12 1.05 -19.14
CA THR A 94 -11.25 0.84 -18.21
C THR A 94 -12.61 0.73 -18.92
N GLY A 95 -12.67 1.03 -20.22
CA GLY A 95 -13.91 0.95 -21.02
C GLY A 95 -14.90 2.10 -20.77
N LYS A 96 -14.50 3.13 -20.01
CA LYS A 96 -15.33 4.29 -19.66
C LYS A 96 -15.36 5.37 -20.75
N PHE A 97 -15.63 4.98 -22.00
CA PHE A 97 -15.61 5.92 -23.13
C PHE A 97 -16.85 6.84 -23.25
N ASP A 98 -17.90 6.58 -22.45
CA ASP A 98 -19.18 7.30 -22.53
C ASP A 98 -19.36 8.41 -21.48
N GLU A 99 -18.43 8.54 -20.53
CA GLU A 99 -18.52 9.54 -19.45
C GLU A 99 -17.94 10.89 -19.95
N LYS A 100 -18.80 11.70 -20.59
CA LYS A 100 -18.44 13.02 -21.15
C LYS A 100 -17.73 13.89 -20.11
N PRO A 101 -16.70 14.67 -20.50
CA PRO A 101 -15.97 15.52 -19.57
C PRO A 101 -16.86 16.69 -19.13
N GLN A 102 -17.43 16.60 -17.92
CA GLN A 102 -18.22 17.68 -17.34
C GLN A 102 -17.31 18.78 -16.78
N SER A 103 -16.70 19.54 -17.69
CA SER A 103 -16.23 20.90 -17.40
C SER A 103 -17.45 21.79 -17.14
N GLY A 104 -17.89 21.85 -15.87
CA GLY A 104 -19.09 22.56 -15.44
C GLY A 104 -18.90 23.27 -14.11
N THR A 105 -19.00 24.60 -14.14
CA THR A 105 -18.71 25.53 -13.03
C THR A 105 -19.81 25.59 -11.96
N GLN A 106 -19.45 26.06 -10.76
CA GLN A 106 -20.31 26.47 -9.62
C GLN A 106 -20.79 25.31 -8.72
N SER A 107 -20.74 25.42 -7.39
CA SER A 107 -21.09 26.62 -6.61
C SER A 107 -20.31 26.77 -5.30
N SER A 108 -19.95 28.02 -4.98
CA SER A 108 -19.47 28.44 -3.66
C SER A 108 -20.63 28.96 -2.79
N THR A 109 -20.52 28.75 -1.49
CA THR A 109 -21.53 29.00 -0.44
C THR A 109 -21.89 30.48 -0.22
N PRO A 110 -23.01 30.74 0.48
CA PRO A 110 -22.84 31.35 1.80
C PRO A 110 -23.59 30.65 2.95
N GLN A 111 -22.92 30.58 4.09
CA GLN A 111 -23.38 30.09 5.39
C GLN A 111 -24.08 31.21 6.18
N SER A 112 -25.05 30.88 7.02
CA SER A 112 -25.65 31.79 8.00
C SER A 112 -25.38 31.35 9.45
N GLY A 113 -24.63 32.15 10.21
CA GLY A 113 -24.55 32.09 11.68
C GLY A 113 -23.25 31.55 12.29
N THR A 114 -22.45 32.45 12.88
CA THR A 114 -21.31 32.23 13.81
C THR A 114 -21.53 33.12 15.05
N PRO A 115 -20.86 32.97 16.22
CA PRO A 115 -19.44 32.63 16.44
C PRO A 115 -19.24 31.51 17.52
N ASN A 116 -18.10 31.24 18.19
CA ASN A 116 -16.82 31.96 18.31
C ASN A 116 -15.58 31.06 18.57
N MET A 117 -14.44 31.71 18.75
CA MET A 117 -13.05 31.26 18.91
C MET A 117 -12.64 30.56 20.24
N THR A 118 -11.60 29.73 20.09
CA THR A 118 -10.38 29.56 20.93
C THR A 118 -10.27 28.57 22.11
N LYS A 119 -9.27 27.68 21.95
CA LYS A 119 -8.12 27.35 22.84
C LYS A 119 -8.11 26.00 23.60
N SER A 120 -6.99 25.30 23.35
CA SER A 120 -6.19 24.50 24.27
C SER A 120 -6.65 23.12 24.75
N SER A 121 -5.72 22.17 24.60
CA SER A 121 -5.46 21.01 25.48
C SER A 121 -6.52 19.91 25.59
N GLY A 122 -6.05 18.67 25.70
CA GLY A 122 -6.93 17.51 25.74
C GLY A 122 -7.61 17.30 27.10
N SER A 123 -8.88 16.91 27.06
CA SER A 123 -9.57 16.18 28.13
C SER A 123 -10.89 15.64 27.57
N SER A 124 -10.96 14.33 27.30
CA SER A 124 -12.26 13.69 27.16
C SER A 124 -12.96 13.73 28.54
N PRO A 125 -14.26 14.07 28.65
CA PRO A 125 -14.89 14.20 29.96
C PRO A 125 -14.87 12.88 30.72
N LEU A 126 -14.31 12.89 31.93
CA LEU A 126 -14.43 11.77 32.86
C LEU A 126 -15.90 11.58 33.26
N PRO A 127 -16.42 10.34 33.30
CA PRO A 127 -17.80 10.09 33.69
C PRO A 127 -18.06 10.48 35.15
N THR A 128 -19.31 10.88 35.43
CA THR A 128 -19.71 11.41 36.75
C THR A 128 -19.59 10.35 37.85
N GLY A 129 -18.52 10.44 38.64
CA GLY A 129 -18.28 9.57 39.80
C GLY A 129 -16.79 9.26 40.03
N ASP A 130 -15.96 9.33 38.99
CA ASP A 130 -14.53 9.07 39.12
C ASP A 130 -13.77 10.25 39.73
N ARG A 131 -12.74 9.94 40.52
CA ARG A 131 -11.81 10.93 41.06
C ARG A 131 -10.82 11.36 39.97
N PRO A 132 -10.48 12.66 39.87
CA PRO A 132 -9.46 13.10 38.92
C PRO A 132 -8.12 12.42 39.25
N PRO A 133 -7.33 12.02 38.24
CA PRO A 133 -5.99 11.48 38.47
C PRO A 133 -5.13 12.55 39.15
N ILE A 134 -4.50 12.17 40.26
CA ILE A 134 -3.53 13.02 40.96
C ILE A 134 -2.20 12.89 40.21
N ASP A 135 -1.62 14.04 39.83
CA ASP A 135 -0.26 14.15 39.29
C ASP A 135 0.71 14.40 40.45
N PRO A 136 1.50 13.41 40.91
CA PRO A 136 2.22 13.51 42.19
C PRO A 136 3.72 13.83 42.06
N ASP A 137 4.34 13.61 40.89
CA ASP A 137 5.79 13.32 40.81
C ASP A 137 6.45 13.70 39.46
N ALA A 138 6.06 14.83 38.86
CA ALA A 138 6.84 15.49 37.80
C ALA A 138 7.39 16.84 38.29
N THR A 139 8.19 16.82 39.36
CA THR A 139 8.97 17.94 39.90
C THR A 139 10.40 17.49 40.20
#